data_AF-A0A4R2C315-F1
#
_entry.id   AF-A0A4R2C315-F1
#
_cell.length_a   1.000
_cell.length_b   1.000
_cell.length_c   1.000
_cell.angle_alpha   90.00
_cell.angle_beta   90.00
_cell.angle_gamma   90.00
#
_symmetry.space_group_name_H-M   'P 1'
#
loop_
_entity.id
_entity.type
_entity.pdbx_description
1 polymer ?
#
loop_
_entity_poly.entity_id
_entity_poly.type
_entity_poly.pdbx_seq_one_letter_code
_entity_poly.pdbx_strand_id
1 'polypeptide(L)'
;MTEKETRAAPISYRPPTALREAFRARVEASGLSVNAFITQAVFDQDAPRQTRRAPVEQQTVARLLAETARLHDRLGAVGVDADLDAALLDEALRDLREIRAACLAALGRKP
;
A
#
# COMPACT_ATOMS: atom_id res chain seq x y z
N MET A 1 -24.71 18.15 27.09
CA MET A 1 -24.23 16.75 27.08
C MET A 1 -24.70 16.14 25.78
N THR A 2 -23.80 15.92 24.81
CA THR A 2 -24.15 15.24 23.55
C THR A 2 -24.28 13.75 23.83
N GLU A 3 -25.48 13.21 23.68
CA GLU A 3 -25.74 11.77 23.76
C GLU A 3 -24.84 11.04 22.77
N LYS A 4 -24.13 10.01 23.24
CA LYS A 4 -23.41 9.08 22.35
C LYS A 4 -24.47 8.25 21.66
N GLU A 5 -24.75 8.53 20.39
CA GLU A 5 -25.55 7.65 19.55
C GLU A 5 -24.89 6.27 19.52
N THR A 6 -25.55 5.29 20.16
CA THR A 6 -25.19 3.88 20.07
C THR A 6 -25.37 3.46 18.62
N ARG A 7 -24.27 3.24 17.91
CA ARG A 7 -24.30 2.82 16.49
C ARG A 7 -25.19 1.59 16.34
N ALA A 8 -26.14 1.65 15.40
CA ALA A 8 -26.97 0.50 15.05
C ALA A 8 -26.10 -0.70 14.62
N ALA A 9 -26.63 -1.91 14.82
CA ALA A 9 -25.93 -3.13 14.45
C ALA A 9 -25.59 -3.15 12.94
N PRO A 10 -24.45 -3.74 12.53
CA PRO A 10 -24.07 -3.83 11.12
C PRO A 10 -25.10 -4.64 10.31
N ILE A 11 -25.36 -4.21 9.08
CA ILE A 11 -26.14 -5.00 8.12
C ILE A 11 -25.27 -6.18 7.65
N SER A 12 -25.67 -7.40 7.95
CA SER A 12 -24.96 -8.59 7.49
C SER A 12 -25.40 -8.95 6.07
N TYR A 13 -24.45 -8.96 5.14
CA TYR A 13 -24.66 -9.45 3.78
C TYR A 13 -23.88 -10.74 3.55
N ARG A 14 -24.55 -11.76 3.02
CA ARG A 14 -23.95 -13.04 2.66
C ARG A 14 -24.25 -13.35 1.19
N PRO A 15 -23.24 -13.28 0.29
CA PRO A 15 -23.43 -13.66 -1.11
C PRO A 15 -23.89 -15.12 -1.25
N PRO A 16 -24.73 -15.43 -2.25
CA PRO A 16 -25.03 -16.81 -2.64
C PRO A 16 -23.75 -17.62 -2.86
N THR A 17 -23.75 -18.91 -2.50
CA THR A 17 -22.55 -19.75 -2.56
C THR A 17 -21.89 -19.74 -3.93
N ALA A 18 -22.67 -19.83 -5.01
CA ALA A 18 -22.19 -19.81 -6.39
C ALA A 18 -21.52 -18.48 -6.79
N LEU A 19 -21.84 -17.37 -6.13
CA LEU A 19 -21.34 -16.04 -6.47
C LEU A 19 -20.25 -15.56 -5.51
N ARG A 20 -19.87 -16.37 -4.51
CA ARG A 20 -18.95 -15.94 -3.44
C ARG A 20 -17.56 -15.59 -3.97
N GLU A 21 -17.03 -16.41 -4.88
CA GLU A 21 -15.71 -16.17 -5.46
C GLU A 21 -15.72 -14.97 -6.40
N ALA A 22 -16.71 -14.89 -7.28
CA ALA A 22 -16.90 -13.73 -8.16
C ALA A 22 -17.06 -12.43 -7.35
N PHE A 23 -17.80 -12.45 -6.25
CA PHE A 23 -17.93 -11.33 -5.34
C PHE A 23 -16.57 -10.91 -4.77
N ARG A 24 -15.79 -11.85 -4.25
CA ARG A 24 -14.45 -11.57 -3.69
C ARG A 24 -13.51 -10.99 -4.75
N ALA A 25 -13.49 -11.57 -5.95
CA ALA A 25 -12.65 -11.09 -7.04
C ALA A 25 -13.00 -9.64 -7.43
N ARG A 26 -14.30 -9.31 -7.50
CA ARG A 26 -14.76 -7.95 -7.80
C ARG A 26 -14.39 -6.94 -6.70
N VAL A 27 -14.54 -7.33 -5.43
CA VAL A 27 -14.13 -6.48 -4.30
C VAL A 27 -12.62 -6.21 -4.36
N GLU A 28 -11.81 -7.25 -4.56
CA GLU A 28 -10.35 -7.12 -4.64
C GLU A 28 -9.93 -6.22 -5.82
N ALA A 29 -10.50 -6.46 -6.99
CA ALA A 29 -10.23 -5.65 -8.19
C ALA A 29 -10.65 -4.18 -8.02
N SER A 30 -11.67 -3.90 -7.21
CA SER A 30 -12.09 -2.52 -6.93
C SER A 30 -11.14 -1.75 -6.01
N GLY A 31 -10.32 -2.46 -5.22
CA GLY A 31 -9.49 -1.86 -4.17
C GLY A 31 -10.29 -1.23 -3.02
N LEU A 32 -11.60 -1.44 -2.94
CA LEU A 32 -12.46 -0.89 -1.89
C LEU A 32 -12.62 -1.86 -0.73
N SER A 33 -13.00 -1.34 0.45
CA SER A 33 -13.57 -2.20 1.49
C SER A 33 -14.88 -2.84 1.01
N VAL A 34 -15.22 -4.03 1.52
CA VAL A 34 -16.48 -4.72 1.17
C VAL A 34 -17.71 -3.82 1.33
N ASN A 35 -17.79 -3.06 2.42
CA ASN A 35 -18.89 -2.14 2.65
C ASN A 35 -18.94 -1.03 1.59
N ALA A 36 -17.79 -0.40 1.30
CA ALA A 36 -17.71 0.64 0.28
C ALA A 36 -18.04 0.12 -1.13
N PHE A 37 -17.60 -1.08 -1.48
CA PHE A 37 -17.96 -1.74 -2.73
C PHE A 37 -19.47 -1.98 -2.85
N ILE A 38 -20.11 -2.48 -1.79
CA ILE A 38 -21.56 -2.70 -1.76
C ILE A 38 -22.30 -1.36 -1.83
N THR A 39 -21.89 -0.35 -1.05
CA THR A 39 -22.51 0.98 -1.06
C THR A 39 -22.44 1.60 -2.45
N GLN A 40 -21.28 1.53 -3.11
CA GLN A 40 -21.14 2.03 -4.48
C GLN A 40 -22.01 1.24 -5.46
N ALA A 41 -22.02 -0.09 -5.38
CA ALA A 41 -22.82 -0.92 -6.28
C ALA A 41 -24.34 -0.76 -6.11
N VAL A 42 -24.80 -0.43 -4.90
CA VAL A 42 -26.23 -0.29 -4.58
C VAL A 42 -26.74 1.13 -4.79
N PHE A 43 -25.94 2.14 -4.43
CA PHE A 43 -26.37 3.54 -4.40
C PHE A 43 -25.72 4.43 -5.46
N ASP A 44 -24.82 3.87 -6.29
CA ASP A 44 -24.01 4.61 -7.27
C ASP A 44 -23.26 5.80 -6.65
N GLN A 45 -22.90 5.65 -5.36
CA GLN A 45 -22.14 6.64 -4.62
C GLN A 45 -20.66 6.30 -4.67
N ASP A 46 -19.84 7.25 -5.11
CA ASP A 46 -18.39 7.11 -5.02
C ASP A 46 -17.98 6.83 -3.58
N ALA A 47 -17.25 5.73 -3.37
CA ALA A 47 -16.71 5.40 -2.07
C ALA A 47 -15.86 6.58 -1.53
N PRO A 48 -16.00 6.95 -0.24
CA PRO A 48 -15.21 8.02 0.33
C PRO A 48 -13.72 7.73 0.12
N ARG A 49 -12.97 8.72 -0.40
CA ARG A 49 -11.55 8.61 -0.84
C ARG A 49 -10.65 7.85 0.14
N GLN A 50 -10.97 7.86 1.43
CA GLN A 50 -10.23 7.21 2.50
C GLN A 50 -10.31 5.68 2.50
N THR A 51 -11.22 5.07 1.72
CA THR A 51 -11.45 3.60 1.73
C THR A 51 -10.81 2.82 0.58
N ARG A 52 -10.11 3.48 -0.35
CA ARG A 52 -9.28 2.75 -1.33
C ARG A 52 -8.08 2.16 -0.62
N ARG A 53 -8.12 0.86 -0.35
CA ARG A 53 -6.94 0.10 0.03
C ARG A 53 -5.98 0.16 -1.14
N ALA A 54 -4.74 0.57 -0.90
CA ALA A 54 -3.73 0.55 -1.95
C ALA A 54 -3.67 -0.88 -2.54
N PRO A 55 -3.69 -1.05 -3.88
CA PRO A 55 -3.51 -2.36 -4.51
C PRO A 55 -2.31 -3.11 -3.92
N VAL A 56 -2.36 -4.44 -3.88
CA VAL A 56 -1.28 -5.29 -3.31
C VAL A 56 0.09 -4.96 -3.91
N GLU A 57 0.12 -4.64 -5.20
CA GLU A 57 1.31 -4.19 -5.92
C GLU A 57 1.88 -2.89 -5.32
N GLN A 58 1.04 -1.88 -5.08
CA GLN A 58 1.47 -0.62 -4.46
C GLN A 58 1.95 -0.83 -3.02
N GLN A 59 1.31 -1.72 -2.25
CA GLN A 59 1.78 -2.08 -0.92
C GLN A 59 3.17 -2.75 -0.97
N THR A 60 3.39 -3.62 -1.96
CA THR A 60 4.67 -4.31 -2.18
C THR A 60 5.76 -3.31 -2.55
N VAL A 61 5.48 -2.36 -3.45
CA VAL A 61 6.42 -1.28 -3.82
C VAL A 61 6.73 -0.38 -2.62
N ALA A 62 5.72 -0.02 -1.81
CA ALA A 62 5.95 0.76 -0.60
C ALA A 62 6.84 0.03 0.43
N ARG A 63 6.70 -1.29 0.54
CA ARG A 63 7.60 -2.12 1.36
C ARG A 63 9.02 -2.12 0.81
N LEU A 64 9.19 -2.32 -0.50
CA LEU A 64 10.50 -2.25 -1.15
C LEU A 64 11.18 -0.90 -0.90
N LEU A 65 10.45 0.20 -1.04
CA LEU A 65 10.93 1.56 -0.75
C LEU A 65 11.50 1.68 0.67
N ALA A 66 10.79 1.15 1.67
CA ALA A 66 11.23 1.16 3.06
C ALA A 66 12.49 0.30 3.29
N GLU A 67 12.57 -0.87 2.66
CA GLU A 67 13.76 -1.73 2.75
C GLU A 67 14.98 -1.09 2.07
N THR A 68 14.82 -0.41 0.93
CA THR A 68 15.93 0.34 0.30
C THR A 68 16.47 1.46 1.20
N ALA A 69 15.60 2.16 1.94
CA ALA A 69 16.05 3.17 2.89
C ALA A 69 16.88 2.57 4.03
N ARG A 70 16.40 1.45 4.61
CA ARG A 70 17.14 0.72 5.65
C ARG A 70 18.49 0.21 5.17
N LEU A 71 18.56 -0.26 3.93
CA LEU A 71 19.82 -0.74 3.34
C LEU A 71 20.82 0.42 3.15
N HIS A 72 20.36 1.57 2.66
CA HIS A 72 21.16 2.78 2.56
C HIS A 72 21.76 3.19 3.92
N ASP A 73 20.93 3.22 4.97
CA ASP A 73 21.39 3.60 6.31
C ASP A 73 22.44 2.62 6.87
N ARG A 74 22.24 1.31 6.65
CA ARG A 74 23.20 0.28 7.07
C ARG A 74 24.51 0.38 6.31
N LEU A 75 24.47 0.58 5.00
CA LEU A 75 25.68 0.74 4.19
C LEU A 75 26.45 2.01 4.57
N GLY A 76 25.73 3.11 4.83
CA GLY A 76 26.34 4.34 5.35
C GLY A 76 27.05 4.13 6.68
N ALA A 77 26.47 3.35 7.61
CA ALA A 77 27.11 3.03 8.88
C ALA A 77 28.36 2.13 8.71
N VAL A 78 28.28 1.09 7.87
CA VAL A 78 29.42 0.18 7.63
C VAL A 78 30.59 0.89 6.95
N GLY A 79 30.34 1.80 6.00
CA GLY A 79 31.39 2.56 5.32
C GLY A 79 32.17 3.52 6.23
N VAL A 80 31.64 3.87 7.41
CA VAL A 80 32.36 4.69 8.41
C VAL A 80 33.34 3.85 9.21
N ASP A 81 33.03 2.57 9.44
CA ASP A 81 33.77 1.69 10.36
C ASP A 81 34.69 0.67 9.66
N ALA A 82 34.54 0.48 8.34
CA ALA A 82 35.25 -0.55 7.58
C ALA A 82 36.18 0.04 6.51
N ASP A 83 37.33 -0.61 6.29
CA ASP A 83 38.26 -0.34 5.18
C ASP A 83 37.69 -0.92 3.86
N LEU A 84 36.53 -0.39 3.47
CA LEU A 84 35.74 -0.81 2.33
C LEU A 84 36.19 -0.05 1.08
N ASP A 85 36.12 -0.70 -0.08
CA ASP A 85 36.34 -0.02 -1.36
C ASP A 85 35.29 1.09 -1.54
N ALA A 86 35.75 2.34 -1.42
CA ALA A 86 34.91 3.53 -1.48
C ALA A 86 34.20 3.66 -2.83
N ALA A 87 34.82 3.23 -3.93
CA ALA A 87 34.23 3.29 -5.26
C ALA A 87 33.05 2.31 -5.37
N LEU A 88 33.24 1.08 -4.88
CA LEU A 88 32.18 0.08 -4.86
C LEU A 88 31.01 0.48 -3.95
N LEU A 89 31.30 1.10 -2.81
CA LEU A 89 30.27 1.63 -1.91
C LEU A 89 29.46 2.76 -2.57
N ASP A 90 30.13 3.70 -3.25
CA ASP A 90 29.47 4.79 -3.96
C ASP A 90 28.59 4.30 -5.11
N GLU A 91 29.03 3.27 -5.84
CA GLU A 91 28.21 2.59 -6.87
C GLU A 91 26.97 1.95 -6.26
N ALA A 92 27.12 1.18 -5.18
CA ALA A 92 25.97 0.56 -4.50
C ALA A 92 24.96 1.61 -3.97
N LEU A 93 25.45 2.72 -3.42
CA LEU A 93 24.59 3.83 -2.96
C LEU A 93 23.91 4.55 -4.13
N ARG A 94 24.55 4.63 -5.30
CA ARG A 94 23.93 5.16 -6.53
C ARG A 94 22.79 4.25 -6.99
N ASP A 95 23.02 2.95 -7.10
CA ASP A 95 22.01 1.96 -7.50
C ASP A 95 20.80 2.00 -6.56
N LEU A 96 21.02 2.12 -5.25
CA LEU A 96 19.92 2.26 -4.29
C LEU A 96 19.09 3.53 -4.48
N ARG A 97 19.71 4.64 -4.87
CA ARG A 97 18.98 5.88 -5.20
C ARG A 97 18.14 5.71 -6.45
N GLU A 98 18.64 4.98 -7.45
CA GLU A 98 17.88 4.67 -8.67
C GLU A 98 16.67 3.77 -8.37
N ILE A 99 16.87 2.71 -7.58
CA ILE A 99 15.77 1.83 -7.14
C ILE A 99 14.73 2.61 -6.34
N ARG A 100 15.17 3.51 -5.45
CA ARG A 100 14.28 4.40 -4.67
C ARG A 100 13.45 5.29 -5.60
N ALA A 101 14.08 5.89 -6.61
CA ALA A 101 13.41 6.74 -7.58
C ALA A 101 12.36 5.96 -8.38
N ALA A 102 12.69 4.74 -8.82
CA ALA A 102 11.76 3.86 -9.51
C ALA A 102 10.55 3.48 -8.63
N CYS A 103 10.78 3.19 -7.34
CA CYS A 103 9.70 2.90 -6.39
C CYS A 103 8.79 4.12 -6.17
N LEU A 104 9.36 5.32 -6.05
CA LEU A 104 8.59 6.56 -5.92
C LEU A 104 7.75 6.83 -7.18
N ALA A 105 8.32 6.67 -8.37
CA ALA A 105 7.61 6.79 -9.63
C ALA A 105 6.45 5.77 -9.75
N ALA A 106 6.68 4.50 -9.39
CA ALA A 106 5.65 3.46 -9.39
C ALA A 106 4.50 3.74 -8.38
N LEU A 107 4.78 4.49 -7.32
CA LEU A 107 3.78 4.98 -6.36
C LEU A 107 3.14 6.33 -6.78
N GLY A 108 3.49 6.88 -7.94
CA GLY A 108 3.00 8.19 -8.41
C GLY A 108 3.56 9.38 -7.61
N ARG A 109 4.70 9.21 -6.95
CA ARG A 109 5.40 10.23 -6.16
C ARG A 109 6.61 10.77 -6.90
N LYS A 110 7.04 11.98 -6.55
CA LYS A 110 8.30 12.55 -7.08
C LYS A 110 9.51 11.95 -6.33
N PRO A 111 10.61 11.65 -7.04
CA PRO A 111 11.81 11.01 -6.48
C PRO A 111 12.61 11.90 -5.51
#